data_AF-A0A3D5NAZ1-F1
#
_entry.id   AF-A0A3D5NAZ1-F1
#
_cell.length_a   1.000
_cell.length_b   1.000
_cell.length_c   1.000
_cell.angle_alpha   90.00
_cell.angle_beta   90.00
_cell.angle_gamma   90.00
#
_symmetry.space_group_name_H-M   'P 1'
#
loop_
_entity.id
_entity.type
_entity.pdbx_description
1 polymer ?
#
loop_
_entity_poly.entity_id
_entity_poly.type
_entity_poly.pdbx_seq_one_letter_code
_entity_poly.pdbx_strand_id
1 'polypeptide(L)'
;MSLPCGFLPKLALTLVFSTAVVGTAQAHFQKMIPSANVVDQNSGTQVTFDLTFTHPMTNGPAMEMVTPLQFGVQHNGEKTDLLSSLTAKTVDGKGAFDAKTTIKAPGG
;
A
#
# COMPACT_ATOMS: atom_id res chain seq x y z
N MET A 1 9.21 46.14 -29.03
CA MET A 1 10.29 45.32 -28.42
C MET A 1 10.37 44.02 -29.21
N SER A 2 11.37 43.86 -30.06
CA SER A 2 11.57 42.65 -30.88
C SER A 2 12.28 41.57 -30.05
N LEU A 3 11.69 40.36 -29.99
CA LEU A 3 12.30 39.23 -29.29
C LEU A 3 13.58 38.79 -30.03
N PRO A 4 14.69 38.50 -29.33
CA PRO A 4 15.93 38.08 -29.97
C PRO A 4 15.76 36.71 -30.64
N CYS A 5 16.26 36.58 -31.88
CA CYS A 5 16.10 35.43 -32.78
C CYS A 5 16.51 34.07 -32.16
N GLY A 6 17.36 34.07 -31.12
CA GLY A 6 17.79 32.86 -30.40
C GLY A 6 16.90 32.43 -29.22
N PHE A 7 15.82 33.14 -28.90
CA PHE A 7 14.98 32.86 -27.73
C PHE A 7 13.96 31.74 -27.98
N LEU A 8 13.32 31.72 -29.15
CA LEU A 8 12.36 30.70 -29.55
C LEU A 8 12.96 29.27 -29.62
N PRO A 9 14.14 29.03 -30.23
CA PRO A 9 14.69 27.67 -30.30
C PRO A 9 15.15 27.16 -28.92
N LYS A 10 15.63 28.05 -28.04
CA LYS A 10 15.98 27.70 -26.66
C LYS A 10 14.75 27.34 -25.83
N LEU A 11 13.66 28.11 -25.98
CA LEU A 11 12.40 27.82 -25.31
C LEU A 11 11.79 26.50 -25.79
N ALA A 12 11.83 26.25 -27.10
CA ALA A 12 11.36 24.99 -27.69
C ALA A 12 12.19 23.79 -27.20
N LEU A 13 13.53 23.93 -27.15
CA LEU A 13 14.41 22.88 -26.66
C LEU A 13 14.19 22.57 -25.18
N THR A 14 14.04 23.60 -24.33
CA THR A 14 13.70 23.43 -22.91
C THR A 14 12.34 22.75 -22.74
N LEU A 15 11.34 23.13 -23.52
CA LEU A 15 10.00 22.54 -23.44
C LEU A 15 9.99 21.06 -23.84
N VAL A 16 10.72 20.69 -24.91
CA VAL A 16 10.89 19.30 -25.34
C VAL A 16 11.66 18.48 -24.31
N PHE A 17 12.68 19.05 -23.66
CA PHE A 17 13.43 18.35 -22.63
C PHE A 17 12.60 18.13 -21.36
N SER A 18 11.77 19.10 -20.96
CA SER A 18 10.88 18.97 -19.79
C SER A 18 9.80 17.91 -19.97
N THR A 19 9.30 17.69 -21.18
CA THR A 19 8.28 16.64 -21.44
C THR A 19 8.90 15.25 -21.64
N ALA A 20 10.21 15.13 -21.84
CA ALA A 20 10.88 13.84 -21.95
C ALA A 20 11.08 13.13 -20.59
N VAL A 21 10.85 13.82 -19.46
CA VAL A 21 11.09 13.31 -18.09
C VAL A 21 9.79 12.86 -17.41
N VAL A 22 8.68 12.69 -18.13
CA VAL A 22 7.47 12.07 -17.53
C VAL A 22 7.70 10.57 -17.32
N GLY A 23 8.11 10.21 -16.12
CA GLY A 23 8.18 8.82 -15.67
C GLY A 23 6.79 8.23 -15.48
N THR A 24 6.63 6.93 -15.77
CA THR A 24 5.40 6.21 -15.41
C THR A 24 5.39 5.96 -13.90
N ALA A 25 4.32 6.35 -13.22
CA ALA A 25 4.15 6.03 -11.81
C ALA A 25 3.83 4.53 -11.66
N GLN A 26 4.83 3.75 -11.25
CA GLN A 26 4.64 2.34 -10.87
C GLN A 26 4.10 2.29 -9.43
N ALA A 27 2.79 2.48 -9.27
CA ALA A 27 2.14 2.40 -7.97
C ALA A 27 1.69 0.95 -7.72
N HIS A 28 2.33 0.26 -6.79
CA HIS A 28 1.84 -1.01 -6.27
C HIS A 28 0.92 -0.79 -5.07
N PHE A 29 0.00 -1.73 -4.84
CA PHE A 29 -0.93 -1.64 -3.72
C PHE A 29 -0.67 -2.76 -2.73
N GLN A 30 -0.45 -2.36 -1.47
CA GLN A 30 -0.54 -3.28 -0.35
C GLN A 30 -1.98 -3.28 0.15
N LYS A 31 -2.66 -4.42 0.04
CA LYS A 31 -3.96 -4.64 0.67
C LYS A 31 -3.75 -5.10 2.10
N MET A 32 -4.58 -4.58 3.01
CA MET A 32 -4.69 -4.99 4.41
C MET A 32 -6.18 -5.04 4.74
N ILE A 33 -6.80 -6.19 4.51
CA ILE A 33 -8.26 -6.35 4.60
C ILE A 33 -8.61 -7.08 5.90
N PRO A 34 -9.37 -6.46 6.82
CA PRO A 34 -9.80 -7.13 8.04
C PRO A 34 -10.95 -8.11 7.77
N SER A 35 -11.07 -9.15 8.60
CA SER A 35 -12.15 -10.12 8.56
C SER A 35 -13.53 -9.54 8.90
N ALA A 36 -13.55 -8.38 9.57
CA ALA A 36 -14.76 -7.65 9.91
C ALA A 36 -14.53 -6.13 9.80
N ASN A 37 -15.52 -5.41 9.29
CA ASN A 37 -15.48 -3.95 9.23
C ASN A 37 -15.78 -3.30 10.60
N VAL A 38 -16.52 -4.00 11.44
CA VAL A 38 -16.90 -3.58 12.79
C VAL A 38 -16.76 -4.76 13.74
N VAL A 39 -16.09 -4.53 14.86
CA VAL A 39 -15.99 -5.48 15.97
C VAL A 39 -17.09 -5.18 16.97
N ASP A 40 -17.95 -6.16 17.23
CA ASP A 40 -19.06 -6.08 18.17
C ASP A 40 -19.24 -7.42 18.91
N GLN A 41 -20.32 -7.54 19.69
CA GLN A 41 -20.60 -8.73 20.49
C GLN A 41 -20.82 -10.00 19.66
N ASN A 42 -21.29 -9.86 18.41
CA ASN A 42 -21.58 -10.97 17.52
C ASN A 42 -20.35 -11.37 16.69
N SER A 43 -19.56 -10.39 16.22
CA SER A 43 -18.33 -10.67 15.46
C SER A 43 -17.16 -11.10 16.33
N GLY A 44 -17.18 -10.74 17.62
CA GLY A 44 -16.14 -11.07 18.59
C GLY A 44 -14.89 -10.21 18.43
N THR A 45 -13.95 -10.35 19.35
CA THR A 45 -12.77 -9.48 19.46
C THR A 45 -11.58 -9.89 18.60
N GLN A 46 -11.69 -11.01 17.90
CA GLN A 46 -10.60 -11.57 17.12
C GLN A 46 -10.70 -11.11 15.67
N VAL A 47 -9.67 -10.40 15.19
CA VAL A 47 -9.62 -9.90 13.82
C VAL A 47 -8.45 -10.53 13.10
N THR A 48 -8.73 -11.07 11.91
CA THR A 48 -7.71 -11.54 10.97
C THR A 48 -7.55 -10.51 9.87
N PHE A 49 -6.31 -10.21 9.48
CA PHE A 49 -5.98 -9.34 8.38
C PHE A 49 -5.40 -10.16 7.23
N ASP A 50 -5.96 -10.00 6.03
CA ASP A 50 -5.40 -10.49 4.77
C ASP A 50 -4.46 -9.43 4.19
N LEU A 51 -3.18 -9.77 4.10
CA LEU A 51 -2.11 -8.95 3.59
C LEU A 51 -1.66 -9.49 2.24
N THR A 52 -2.05 -8.79 1.16
CA THR A 52 -1.71 -9.18 -0.21
C THR A 52 -1.20 -7.98 -0.98
N PHE A 53 -0.06 -8.13 -1.67
CA PHE A 53 0.48 -7.13 -2.57
C PHE A 53 -0.08 -7.35 -3.98
N THR A 54 -0.55 -6.30 -4.67
CA THR A 54 -1.18 -6.42 -5.98
C THR A 54 -0.71 -5.35 -6.95
N HIS A 55 -0.73 -5.69 -8.24
CA HIS A 55 -0.60 -4.69 -9.29
C HIS A 55 -1.68 -3.59 -9.17
N PRO A 56 -1.39 -2.37 -9.67
CA PRO A 56 -2.38 -1.29 -9.74
C PRO A 56 -3.70 -1.73 -10.39
N MET A 57 -4.81 -1.10 -9.96
CA MET A 57 -6.21 -1.31 -10.42
C MET A 57 -6.99 -2.44 -9.69
N THR A 58 -8.10 -2.93 -10.28
CA THR A 58 -9.24 -3.66 -9.67
C THR A 58 -8.90 -4.95 -8.93
N ASN A 59 -8.20 -4.87 -7.79
CA ASN A 59 -7.64 -6.02 -7.08
C ASN A 59 -6.86 -6.94 -8.05
N GLY A 60 -6.01 -6.33 -8.88
CA GLY A 60 -5.22 -7.02 -9.90
C GLY A 60 -4.45 -8.22 -9.35
N PRO A 61 -3.82 -9.02 -10.23
CA PRO A 61 -3.15 -10.25 -9.82
C PRO A 61 -2.17 -9.99 -8.68
N ALA A 62 -2.08 -10.96 -7.76
CA ALA A 62 -1.15 -10.86 -6.65
C ALA A 62 0.29 -10.75 -7.18
N MET A 63 1.10 -10.02 -6.42
CA MET A 63 2.54 -9.90 -6.59
C MET A 63 3.24 -10.52 -5.40
N GLU A 64 4.52 -10.83 -5.58
CA GLU A 64 5.33 -11.39 -4.50
C GLU A 64 5.43 -10.41 -3.34
N MET A 65 4.87 -10.79 -2.19
CA MET A 65 4.99 -10.06 -0.95
C MET A 65 6.07 -10.70 -0.09
N VAL A 66 7.18 -9.99 0.10
CA VAL A 66 8.20 -10.35 1.09
C VAL A 66 7.74 -9.95 2.49
N THR A 67 8.37 -10.53 3.52
CA THR A 67 8.07 -10.18 4.92
C THR A 67 8.20 -8.66 5.12
N PRO A 68 7.16 -7.99 5.65
CA PRO A 68 7.20 -6.56 5.94
C PRO A 68 8.31 -6.20 6.92
N LEU A 69 8.87 -5.00 6.77
CA LEU A 69 9.81 -4.46 7.77
C LEU A 69 9.10 -4.12 9.09
N GLN A 70 7.83 -3.71 9.01
CA GLN A 70 7.00 -3.34 10.16
C GLN A 70 5.55 -3.74 9.89
N PHE A 71 4.90 -4.30 10.91
CA PHE A 71 3.47 -4.58 10.91
C PHE A 71 2.99 -4.53 12.35
N GLY A 72 1.88 -3.85 12.62
CA GLY A 72 1.42 -3.59 13.98
C GLY A 72 0.12 -2.82 14.06
N VAL A 73 -0.36 -2.63 15.28
CA VAL A 73 -1.52 -1.80 15.61
C VAL A 73 -1.08 -0.60 16.44
N GLN A 74 -1.82 0.51 16.35
CA GLN A 74 -1.65 1.66 17.22
C GLN A 74 -2.99 2.01 17.88
N HIS A 75 -2.99 2.14 19.20
CA HIS A 75 -4.17 2.51 19.97
C HIS A 75 -3.77 3.45 21.12
N ASN A 76 -4.45 4.60 21.26
CA ASN A 76 -4.17 5.60 22.30
C ASN A 76 -2.68 6.02 22.39
N GLY A 77 -2.01 6.11 21.24
CA GLY A 77 -0.58 6.45 21.16
C GLY A 77 0.38 5.28 21.38
N GLU A 78 -0.09 4.16 21.94
CA GLU A 78 0.69 2.94 22.12
C GLU A 78 0.77 2.16 20.81
N LYS A 79 1.99 1.81 20.38
CA LYS A 79 2.23 0.95 19.22
C LYS A 79 2.52 -0.46 19.70
N THR A 80 1.85 -1.44 19.11
CA THR A 80 2.09 -2.87 19.35
C THR A 80 2.61 -3.49 18.06
N ASP A 81 3.81 -4.05 18.11
CA ASP A 81 4.38 -4.84 17.01
C ASP A 81 3.64 -6.17 16.88
N LEU A 82 3.31 -6.53 15.64
CA LEU A 82 2.61 -7.76 15.29
C LEU A 82 3.36 -8.55 14.21
N LEU A 83 4.64 -8.26 13.93
CA LEU A 83 5.41 -8.96 12.90
C LEU A 83 5.45 -10.47 13.16
N SER A 84 5.58 -10.87 14.43
CA SER A 84 5.59 -12.29 14.81
C SER A 84 4.23 -12.98 14.68
N SER A 85 3.15 -12.23 14.43
CA SER A 85 1.81 -12.79 14.18
C SER A 85 1.56 -13.15 12.71
N LEU A 86 2.48 -12.76 11.82
CA LEU A 86 2.37 -13.04 10.39
C LEU A 86 2.45 -14.54 10.11
N THR A 87 1.45 -15.04 9.40
CA THR A 87 1.38 -16.41 8.89
C THR A 87 1.48 -16.35 7.38
N ALA A 88 2.53 -16.97 6.82
CA ALA A 88 2.72 -16.99 5.37
C ALA A 88 1.58 -17.77 4.67
N LYS A 89 1.14 -17.26 3.52
CA LYS A 89 0.17 -17.89 2.63
C LYS A 89 0.57 -17.66 1.18
N THR A 90 -0.17 -18.25 0.25
CA THR A 90 -0.01 -18.01 -1.18
C THR A 90 -1.32 -17.49 -1.78
N VAL A 91 -1.24 -16.45 -2.61
CA VAL A 91 -2.35 -15.93 -3.43
C VAL A 91 -1.85 -15.83 -4.87
N ASP A 92 -2.57 -16.38 -5.85
CA ASP A 92 -2.17 -16.44 -7.26
C ASP A 92 -0.74 -16.99 -7.50
N GLY A 93 -0.28 -17.92 -6.65
CA GLY A 93 1.07 -18.48 -6.71
C GLY A 93 2.17 -17.53 -6.19
N LYS A 94 1.81 -16.42 -5.55
CA LYS A 94 2.72 -15.44 -4.95
C LYS A 94 2.64 -15.43 -3.43
N GLY A 95 3.76 -15.11 -2.78
CA GLY A 95 3.83 -14.95 -1.33
C GLY A 95 2.90 -13.84 -0.84
N ALA A 96 2.22 -14.10 0.26
CA ALA A 96 1.32 -13.19 0.97
C ALA A 96 1.29 -13.57 2.47
N PHE A 97 0.56 -12.82 3.29
CA PHE A 97 0.44 -13.11 4.72
C PHE A 97 -0.99 -12.96 5.23
N ASP A 98 -1.35 -13.78 6.20
CA ASP A 98 -2.43 -13.46 7.14
C ASP A 98 -1.81 -12.99 8.46
N ALA A 99 -2.52 -12.16 9.22
CA ALA A 99 -2.13 -11.81 10.58
C ALA A 99 -3.35 -11.81 11.50
N LYS A 100 -3.16 -12.17 12.76
CA LYS A 100 -4.25 -12.32 13.71
C LYS A 100 -3.98 -11.50 14.97
N THR A 101 -4.97 -10.74 15.40
CA THR A 101 -4.89 -9.96 16.64
C THR A 101 -6.22 -9.98 17.39
N THR A 102 -6.14 -9.69 18.68
CA THR A 102 -7.31 -9.55 19.55
C THR A 102 -7.45 -8.09 19.95
N ILE A 103 -8.59 -7.49 19.59
CA ILE A 103 -8.95 -6.11 19.94
C ILE A 103 -9.62 -6.13 21.31
N LYS A 104 -9.13 -5.31 22.26
CA LYS A 104 -9.61 -5.33 23.65
C LYS A 104 -11.08 -4.95 23.80
N ALA A 105 -11.57 -3.95 23.06
CA ALA A 105 -12.95 -3.49 23.12
C ALA A 105 -13.41 -2.82 21.81
N PRO A 106 -14.70 -2.90 21.46
CA PRO A 106 -15.31 -2.04 20.44
C PRO A 106 -15.21 -0.55 20.84
N GLY A 107 -14.60 0.28 19.99
CA GLY A 107 -14.57 1.73 20.18
C GLY A 107 -13.53 2.28 21.16
N GLY A 108 -12.68 1.43 21.77
CA GLY A 108 -11.61 1.83 22.70
C GLY A 108 -11.65 1.08 24.02
#